data_AF-A0A3R6U4L3-F1
#
_entry.id   AF-A0A3R6U4L3-F1
#
_cell.length_a   1.000
_cell.length_b   1.000
_cell.length_c   1.000
_cell.angle_alpha   90.00
_cell.angle_beta   90.00
_cell.angle_gamma   90.00
#
_symmetry.space_group_name_H-M   'P 1'
#
loop_
_entity.id
_entity.type
_entity.pdbx_description
1 polymer ?
#
loop_
_entity_poly.entity_id
_entity_poly.type
_entity_poly.pdbx_seq_one_letter_code
_entity_poly.pdbx_strand_id
1 'polypeptide(L)'
;MNFQWYPGHMTKAKRQMQEDIKLIDLVIELVDARIPLSSRNPDIDDLGKNKARLILLNKSDLSDERKNEAWASYFKAKGFYVVKLDARRRNSMKEIQNVILEACKEKIERDRRRGIKNRPVRAMVVGIPNVGKSTFINTFAGKACAKTGNKPGVTKGKQWIRLNKDVELLDTPGILWPKFDDQMVGLRLALIGSIKDEILNIDELSLELISYLKENYAGTLTARYEVEENVERPVEILEAIAQKRGCVQRGNEIDYSKAAALVIDDFRSGRLGRITLELPEAN
;
A
#
# COMPACT_ATOMS: atom_id res chain seq x y z
N MET A 1 9.26 -18.08 8.19
CA MET A 1 10.10 -17.20 7.33
C MET A 1 10.76 -16.10 8.14
N ASN A 2 12.03 -15.76 7.87
CA ASN A 2 12.73 -14.59 8.43
C ASN A 2 12.89 -13.51 7.36
N PHE A 3 12.27 -12.33 7.56
CA PHE A 3 12.33 -11.22 6.59
C PHE A 3 13.48 -10.26 6.91
N GLN A 4 14.70 -10.53 6.44
CA GLN A 4 15.83 -9.60 6.61
C GLN A 4 16.13 -8.85 5.30
N TRP A 5 15.86 -7.53 5.27
CA TRP A 5 15.97 -6.73 4.05
C TRP A 5 16.98 -5.58 4.18
N TYR A 6 18.15 -5.73 3.58
CA TYR A 6 19.16 -4.67 3.54
C TYR A 6 19.85 -4.55 2.16
N PRO A 7 19.31 -3.74 1.24
CA PRO A 7 20.08 -3.21 0.13
C PRO A 7 20.61 -1.80 0.47
N GLY A 8 21.89 -1.52 0.24
CA GLY A 8 22.50 -0.19 0.42
C GLY A 8 21.77 0.97 -0.31
N HIS A 9 20.86 0.65 -1.24
CA HIS A 9 19.93 1.60 -1.86
C HIS A 9 19.01 2.34 -0.86
N MET A 10 18.70 1.75 0.30
CA MET A 10 17.80 2.35 1.29
C MET A 10 18.39 3.57 1.97
N THR A 11 19.67 3.49 2.36
CA THR A 11 20.39 4.60 3.00
C THR A 11 20.44 5.82 2.08
N LYS A 12 20.67 5.58 0.78
CA LYS A 12 20.62 6.63 -0.25
C LYS A 12 19.22 7.22 -0.35
N ALA A 13 18.19 6.39 -0.33
CA ALA A 13 16.80 6.84 -0.45
C ALA A 13 16.33 7.64 0.79
N LYS A 14 16.72 7.23 2.00
CA LYS A 14 16.47 7.97 3.25
C LYS A 14 17.15 9.33 3.25
N ARG A 15 18.44 9.39 2.88
CA ARG A 15 19.16 10.67 2.70
C ARG A 15 18.49 11.55 1.66
N GLN A 16 18.03 10.96 0.56
CA GLN A 16 17.35 11.72 -0.48
C GLN A 16 16.04 12.33 0.03
N MET A 17 15.26 11.55 0.78
CA MET A 17 14.02 12.01 1.40
C MET A 17 14.23 13.11 2.44
N GLN A 18 15.33 13.04 3.21
CA GLN A 18 15.72 14.10 4.16
C GLN A 18 15.97 15.45 3.48
N GLU A 19 16.51 15.45 2.25
CA GLU A 19 16.68 16.68 1.49
C GLU A 19 15.36 17.13 0.85
N ASP A 20 14.57 16.20 0.33
CA ASP A 20 13.32 16.49 -0.37
C ASP A 20 12.24 17.03 0.56
N ILE A 21 12.18 16.55 1.81
CA ILE A 21 11.19 17.01 2.78
C ILE A 21 11.35 18.49 3.16
N LYS A 22 12.55 19.06 2.99
CA LYS A 22 12.80 20.49 3.21
C LYS A 22 12.11 21.36 2.16
N LEU A 23 11.84 20.81 0.97
CA LEU A 23 11.30 21.54 -0.19
C LEU A 23 9.77 21.60 -0.24
N ILE A 24 9.09 20.83 0.61
CA ILE A 24 7.63 20.65 0.59
C ILE A 24 6.91 21.30 1.78
N ASP A 25 5.60 21.41 1.63
CA ASP A 25 4.65 21.93 2.60
C ASP A 25 3.86 20.80 3.28
N LEU A 26 3.59 19.72 2.54
CA LEU A 26 2.76 18.58 2.93
C LEU A 26 3.43 17.25 2.55
N VAL A 27 3.29 16.22 3.39
CA VAL A 27 3.58 14.84 2.99
C VAL A 27 2.26 14.10 2.75
N ILE A 28 2.15 13.51 1.56
CA ILE A 28 1.06 12.61 1.18
C ILE A 28 1.59 11.18 1.30
N GLU A 29 1.17 10.47 2.34
CA GLU A 29 1.56 9.10 2.64
C GLU A 29 0.53 8.12 2.07
N LEU A 30 0.92 7.37 1.04
CA LEU A 30 0.09 6.28 0.51
C LEU A 30 0.39 5.01 1.28
N VAL A 31 -0.67 4.40 1.80
CA VAL A 31 -0.65 3.11 2.48
C VAL A 31 -1.58 2.15 1.74
N ASP A 32 -1.35 0.83 1.86
CA ASP A 32 -2.25 -0.17 1.30
C ASP A 32 -3.39 -0.39 2.30
N ALA A 33 -4.63 -0.18 1.88
CA ALA A 33 -5.81 -0.26 2.74
C ALA A 33 -5.99 -1.64 3.40
N ARG A 34 -5.41 -2.68 2.80
CA ARG A 34 -5.44 -4.05 3.34
C ARG A 34 -4.51 -4.22 4.54
N ILE A 35 -3.48 -3.40 4.65
CA ILE A 35 -2.54 -3.35 5.78
C ILE A 35 -2.11 -1.91 6.15
N PRO A 36 -3.04 -1.06 6.63
CA PRO A 36 -2.80 0.38 6.73
C PRO A 36 -1.68 0.82 7.68
N LEU A 37 -1.39 0.05 8.73
CA LEU A 37 -0.29 0.29 9.67
C LEU A 37 0.99 -0.41 9.22
N SER A 38 0.94 -1.70 8.86
CA SER A 38 2.13 -2.45 8.42
C SER A 38 2.74 -1.92 7.13
N SER A 39 1.99 -1.17 6.33
CA SER A 39 2.49 -0.51 5.11
C SER A 39 3.03 0.91 5.31
N ARG A 40 3.02 1.43 6.55
CA ARG A 40 3.61 2.73 6.89
C ARG A 40 5.08 2.62 7.15
N ASN A 41 5.83 3.61 6.67
CA ASN A 41 7.24 3.71 6.98
C ASN A 41 7.42 4.58 8.23
N PRO A 42 7.91 4.03 9.36
CA PRO A 42 8.05 4.76 10.61
C PRO A 42 9.04 5.93 10.52
N ASP A 43 10.02 5.87 9.60
CA ASP A 43 10.94 7.00 9.38
C ASP A 43 10.21 8.28 8.91
N ILE A 44 9.03 8.15 8.29
CA ILE A 44 8.27 9.32 7.81
C ILE A 44 7.74 10.15 8.99
N ASP A 45 7.45 9.52 10.12
CA ASP A 45 6.92 10.22 11.29
C ASP A 45 7.97 11.19 11.86
N ASP A 46 9.23 10.79 11.89
CA ASP A 46 10.34 11.68 12.28
C ASP A 46 10.67 12.72 11.23
N LEU A 47 10.75 12.32 9.96
CA LEU A 47 11.09 13.24 8.86
C LEU A 47 10.01 14.32 8.65
N GLY A 48 8.75 13.99 8.95
CA GLY A 48 7.57 14.83 8.71
C GLY A 48 7.07 15.66 9.89
N LYS A 49 7.76 15.70 11.05
CA LYS A 49 7.26 16.32 12.31
C LYS A 49 6.68 17.74 12.21
N ASN A 50 7.15 18.55 11.25
CA ASN A 50 6.70 19.94 11.08
C ASN A 50 5.95 20.18 9.75
N LYS A 51 5.42 19.12 9.16
CA LYS A 51 4.66 19.17 7.91
C LYS A 51 3.26 18.67 8.17
N ALA A 52 2.28 19.21 7.45
CA ALA A 52 0.97 18.58 7.40
C ALA A 52 1.10 17.15 6.84
N ARG A 53 0.17 16.28 7.22
CA ARG A 53 0.18 14.86 6.85
C ARG A 53 -1.19 14.43 6.35
N LEU A 54 -1.21 13.94 5.11
CA LEU A 54 -2.36 13.32 4.48
C LEU A 54 -2.07 11.84 4.24
N ILE A 55 -2.81 10.95 4.89
CA ILE A 55 -2.78 9.51 4.65
C ILE A 55 -3.83 9.16 3.59
N LEU A 56 -3.39 8.51 2.52
CA LEU A 56 -4.27 7.94 1.49
C LEU A 56 -4.33 6.42 1.68
N LEU A 57 -5.49 5.91 2.11
CA LEU A 57 -5.77 4.47 2.21
C LEU A 57 -6.02 3.93 0.80
N ASN A 58 -4.97 3.66 0.03
CA ASN A 58 -5.09 3.24 -1.35
C ASN A 58 -5.48 1.76 -1.47
N LYS A 59 -6.09 1.39 -2.61
CA LYS A 59 -6.70 0.07 -2.84
C LYS A 59 -7.81 -0.26 -1.85
N SER A 60 -8.56 0.77 -1.42
CA SER A 60 -9.74 0.59 -0.57
C SER A 60 -10.80 -0.31 -1.21
N ASP A 61 -10.80 -0.44 -2.54
CA ASP A 61 -11.67 -1.36 -3.28
C ASP A 61 -11.32 -2.86 -3.07
N LEU A 62 -10.11 -3.16 -2.62
CA LEU A 62 -9.63 -4.52 -2.30
C LEU A 62 -9.68 -4.85 -0.80
N SER A 63 -10.09 -3.90 0.03
CA SER A 63 -10.05 -3.98 1.49
C SER A 63 -11.47 -3.88 2.07
N ASP A 64 -11.70 -4.55 3.21
CA ASP A 64 -13.00 -4.56 3.88
C ASP A 64 -13.44 -3.13 4.22
N GLU A 65 -14.68 -2.77 3.86
CA GLU A 65 -15.17 -1.40 4.01
C GLU A 65 -15.29 -0.98 5.48
N ARG A 66 -15.72 -1.87 6.37
CA ARG A 66 -15.84 -1.58 7.81
C ARG A 66 -14.45 -1.39 8.42
N LYS A 67 -13.48 -2.20 7.99
CA LYS A 67 -12.08 -2.07 8.45
C LYS A 67 -11.44 -0.79 7.90
N ASN A 68 -11.76 -0.40 6.66
CA ASN A 68 -11.33 0.89 6.10
C ASN A 68 -11.81 2.06 6.95
N GLU A 69 -13.08 2.04 7.40
CA GLU A 69 -13.63 3.08 8.29
C GLU A 69 -12.97 3.10 9.67
N ALA A 70 -12.71 1.93 10.25
CA ALA A 70 -12.00 1.81 11.52
C ALA A 70 -10.59 2.41 11.42
N TRP A 71 -9.84 2.07 10.37
CA TRP A 71 -8.51 2.63 10.12
C TRP A 71 -8.53 4.13 9.83
N ALA A 72 -9.52 4.61 9.06
CA ALA A 72 -9.69 6.04 8.82
C ALA A 72 -9.93 6.80 10.12
N SER A 73 -10.76 6.27 11.00
CA SER A 73 -11.05 6.84 12.32
C SER A 73 -9.80 6.83 13.22
N TYR A 74 -9.07 5.72 13.25
CA TYR A 74 -7.82 5.58 13.99
C TYR A 74 -6.78 6.65 13.59
N PHE A 75 -6.52 6.83 12.30
CA PHE A 75 -5.55 7.83 11.85
C PHE A 75 -6.03 9.27 12.05
N LYS A 76 -7.33 9.54 11.89
CA LYS A 76 -7.91 10.86 12.22
C LYS A 76 -7.74 11.20 13.71
N ALA A 77 -7.95 10.23 14.60
CA ALA A 77 -7.73 10.41 16.04
C ALA A 77 -6.26 10.75 16.39
N LYS A 78 -5.31 10.33 15.55
CA LYS A 78 -3.88 10.71 15.66
C LYS A 78 -3.54 12.06 15.01
N GLY A 79 -4.53 12.79 14.53
CA GLY A 79 -4.35 14.12 13.94
C GLY A 79 -3.97 14.12 12.46
N PHE A 80 -4.08 12.99 11.76
CA PHE A 80 -3.84 12.93 10.32
C PHE A 80 -5.09 13.28 9.52
N TYR A 81 -4.90 13.92 8.37
CA TYR A 81 -5.93 13.94 7.34
C TYR A 81 -5.96 12.57 6.66
N VAL A 82 -7.15 12.04 6.37
CA VAL A 82 -7.30 10.70 5.82
C VAL A 82 -8.33 10.65 4.71
N VAL A 83 -7.97 10.05 3.57
CA VAL A 83 -8.88 9.81 2.44
C VAL A 83 -8.75 8.36 1.99
N LYS A 84 -9.89 7.68 1.81
CA LYS A 84 -9.96 6.35 1.17
C LYS A 84 -9.81 6.50 -0.33
N LEU A 85 -9.00 5.66 -0.96
CA LEU A 85 -8.62 5.83 -2.36
C LEU A 85 -8.62 4.51 -3.14
N ASP A 86 -9.18 4.56 -4.35
CA ASP A 86 -8.77 3.71 -5.48
C ASP A 86 -8.03 4.60 -6.47
N ALA A 87 -6.69 4.52 -6.50
CA ALA A 87 -5.84 5.40 -7.30
C ALA A 87 -6.06 5.27 -8.82
N ARG A 88 -6.79 4.23 -9.27
CA ARG A 88 -7.16 4.07 -10.69
C ARG A 88 -8.35 4.95 -11.08
N ARG A 89 -9.15 5.41 -10.11
CA ARG A 89 -10.35 6.21 -10.34
C ARG A 89 -10.05 7.71 -10.15
N ARG A 90 -10.56 8.54 -11.07
CA ARG A 90 -10.38 10.00 -11.03
C ARG A 90 -11.32 10.72 -10.06
N ASN A 91 -12.41 10.09 -9.64
CA ASN A 91 -13.46 10.70 -8.82
C ASN A 91 -12.95 11.28 -7.49
N SER A 92 -11.92 10.68 -6.91
CA SER A 92 -11.39 11.06 -5.58
C SER A 92 -10.38 12.21 -5.63
N MET A 93 -9.94 12.65 -6.83
CA MET A 93 -8.84 13.63 -6.95
C MET A 93 -9.25 15.03 -6.50
N LYS A 94 -10.51 15.42 -6.72
CA LYS A 94 -11.03 16.72 -6.27
C LYS A 94 -11.13 16.80 -4.75
N GLU A 95 -11.58 15.72 -4.11
CA GLU A 95 -11.61 15.60 -2.66
C GLU A 95 -10.20 15.71 -2.06
N ILE A 96 -9.24 14.96 -2.62
CA ILE A 96 -7.84 15.00 -2.19
C ILE A 96 -7.28 16.42 -2.33
N GLN A 97 -7.55 17.12 -3.44
CA GLN A 97 -7.13 18.51 -3.61
C GLN A 97 -7.68 19.42 -2.50
N ASN A 98 -8.96 19.31 -2.16
CA ASN A 98 -9.57 20.10 -1.09
C ASN A 98 -8.90 19.82 0.26
N VAL A 99 -8.64 18.54 0.56
CA VAL A 99 -7.95 18.13 1.80
C VAL A 99 -6.52 18.67 1.85
N ILE A 100 -5.79 18.67 0.72
CA ILE A 100 -4.44 19.27 0.63
C ILE A 100 -4.48 20.76 0.97
N LEU A 101 -5.45 21.50 0.42
CA LEU A 101 -5.58 22.94 0.66
C LEU A 101 -5.95 23.24 2.12
N GLU A 102 -6.86 22.46 2.71
CA GLU A 102 -7.23 22.61 4.12
C GLU A 102 -6.04 22.30 5.04
N ALA A 103 -5.33 21.20 4.77
CA ALA A 103 -4.15 20.80 5.55
C ALA A 103 -3.02 21.84 5.52
N CYS A 104 -2.93 22.65 4.47
CA CYS A 104 -1.93 23.70 4.32
C CYS A 104 -2.46 25.12 4.57
N LYS A 105 -3.72 25.27 5.01
CA LYS A 105 -4.40 26.58 5.12
C LYS A 105 -3.63 27.59 5.96
N GLU A 106 -3.21 27.22 7.16
CA GLU A 106 -2.45 28.11 8.05
C GLU A 106 -1.14 28.61 7.41
N LYS A 107 -0.46 27.74 6.67
CA LYS A 107 0.76 28.09 5.96
C LYS A 107 0.48 29.01 4.77
N ILE A 108 -0.54 28.70 3.99
CA ILE A 108 -0.98 29.53 2.86
C ILE A 108 -1.33 30.95 3.34
N GLU A 109 -2.05 31.07 4.46
CA GLU A 109 -2.40 32.36 5.06
C GLU A 109 -1.15 33.12 5.55
N ARG A 110 -0.21 32.42 6.20
CA ARG A 110 1.07 32.99 6.64
C ARG A 110 1.90 33.53 5.48
N ASP A 111 2.00 32.76 4.40
CA ASP A 111 2.72 33.16 3.18
C ASP A 111 2.05 34.37 2.53
N ARG A 112 0.71 34.39 2.47
CA ARG A 112 -0.06 35.54 1.97
C ARG A 112 0.19 36.81 2.80
N ARG A 113 0.25 36.71 4.13
CA ARG A 113 0.57 37.85 5.03
C ARG A 113 2.00 38.39 4.80
N ARG A 114 2.92 37.54 4.35
CA ARG A 114 4.30 37.91 3.97
C ARG A 114 4.43 38.43 2.53
N GLY A 115 3.31 38.60 1.81
CA GLY A 115 3.31 39.07 0.42
C GLY A 115 3.59 37.99 -0.62
N ILE A 116 3.78 36.73 -0.23
CA ILE A 116 3.98 35.60 -1.14
C ILE A 116 2.59 35.18 -1.66
N LYS A 117 2.29 35.54 -2.91
CA LYS A 117 1.01 35.24 -3.57
C LYS A 117 1.21 34.16 -4.63
N ASN A 118 0.18 33.34 -4.86
CA ASN A 118 0.11 32.35 -5.95
C ASN A 118 1.21 31.27 -5.94
N ARG A 119 1.85 31.02 -4.79
CA ARG A 119 2.77 29.88 -4.63
C ARG A 119 1.93 28.60 -4.47
N PRO A 120 2.09 27.58 -5.34
CA PRO A 120 1.39 26.31 -5.16
C PRO A 120 1.88 25.59 -3.91
N VAL A 121 0.99 24.82 -3.29
CA VAL A 121 1.31 23.85 -2.25
C VAL A 121 2.19 22.77 -2.87
N ARG A 122 3.38 22.61 -2.31
CA ARG A 122 4.31 21.54 -2.71
C ARG A 122 4.10 20.34 -1.80
N ALA A 123 3.77 19.19 -2.37
CA ALA A 123 3.59 17.96 -1.62
C ALA A 123 4.55 16.87 -2.08
N MET A 124 5.02 16.04 -1.15
CA MET A 124 5.81 14.85 -1.48
C MET A 124 4.92 13.61 -1.34
N VAL A 125 4.90 12.76 -2.36
CA VAL A 125 4.20 11.48 -2.30
C VAL A 125 5.17 10.42 -1.79
N VAL A 126 4.85 9.78 -0.66
CA VAL A 126 5.67 8.73 -0.04
C VAL A 126 4.87 7.45 0.15
N GLY A 127 5.57 6.33 0.35
CA GLY A 127 4.98 5.02 0.61
C GLY A 127 5.83 3.88 0.07
N ILE A 128 5.53 2.66 0.50
CA ILE A 128 6.28 1.44 0.15
C ILE A 128 6.18 1.10 -1.36
N PRO A 129 7.04 0.22 -1.89
CA PRO A 129 6.89 -0.34 -3.23
C PRO A 129 5.49 -0.95 -3.44
N ASN A 130 4.98 -0.85 -4.67
CA ASN A 130 3.69 -1.43 -5.09
C ASN A 130 2.42 -0.94 -4.36
N VAL A 131 2.53 0.08 -3.51
CA VAL A 131 1.36 0.72 -2.85
C VAL A 131 0.50 1.54 -3.82
N GLY A 132 1.01 1.88 -5.01
CA GLY A 132 0.25 2.60 -6.05
C GLY A 132 0.60 4.08 -6.26
N LYS A 133 1.78 4.55 -5.79
CA LYS A 133 2.26 5.93 -5.97
C LYS A 133 2.22 6.43 -7.41
N SER A 134 2.86 5.73 -8.35
CA SER A 134 2.89 6.16 -9.76
C SER A 134 1.50 6.19 -10.37
N THR A 135 0.63 5.24 -10.02
CA THR A 135 -0.77 5.22 -10.46
C THR A 135 -1.52 6.45 -9.93
N PHE A 136 -1.40 6.74 -8.63
CA PHE A 136 -2.00 7.94 -8.04
C PHE A 136 -1.52 9.22 -8.72
N ILE A 137 -0.21 9.39 -8.87
CA ILE A 137 0.40 10.56 -9.50
C ILE A 137 -0.11 10.73 -10.93
N ASN A 138 -0.14 9.67 -11.74
CA ASN A 138 -0.60 9.73 -13.12
C ASN A 138 -2.09 10.02 -13.25
N THR A 139 -2.91 9.37 -12.41
CA THR A 139 -4.35 9.61 -12.39
C THR A 139 -4.66 11.05 -11.98
N PHE A 140 -3.93 11.58 -10.98
CA PHE A 140 -4.11 12.95 -10.52
C PHE A 140 -3.60 13.98 -11.54
N ALA A 141 -2.45 13.73 -12.16
CA ALA A 141 -1.90 14.60 -13.20
C ALA A 141 -2.71 14.56 -14.51
N GLY A 142 -3.59 13.57 -14.68
CA GLY A 142 -4.39 13.36 -15.88
C GLY A 142 -3.60 12.87 -17.10
N LYS A 143 -2.30 12.61 -16.96
CA LYS A 143 -1.37 12.16 -18.00
C LYS A 143 -0.29 11.24 -17.40
N ALA A 144 0.33 10.40 -18.23
CA ALA A 144 1.39 9.47 -17.80
C ALA A 144 2.73 10.20 -17.54
N CYS A 145 2.86 10.83 -16.38
CA CYS A 145 4.08 11.54 -15.95
C CYS A 145 5.10 10.63 -15.26
N ALA A 146 4.64 9.72 -14.41
CA ALA A 146 5.44 8.74 -13.69
C ALA A 146 5.43 7.40 -14.44
N LYS A 147 6.58 6.71 -14.50
CA LYS A 147 6.63 5.35 -15.06
C LYS A 147 5.85 4.39 -14.17
N THR A 148 4.89 3.68 -14.75
CA THR A 148 4.11 2.62 -14.10
C THR A 148 4.65 1.25 -14.49
N GLY A 149 4.93 0.40 -13.50
CA GLY A 149 5.31 -0.99 -13.68
C GLY A 149 5.48 -1.68 -12.32
N ASN A 150 5.23 -2.99 -12.24
CA ASN A 150 5.25 -3.78 -11.00
C ASN A 150 6.66 -4.08 -10.45
N LYS A 151 7.72 -3.46 -10.98
CA LYS A 151 9.11 -3.68 -10.54
C LYS A 151 9.55 -2.55 -9.58
N PRO A 152 10.00 -2.86 -8.36
CA PRO A 152 10.58 -1.86 -7.45
C PRO A 152 11.80 -1.14 -8.06
N GLY A 153 11.89 0.19 -7.91
CA GLY A 153 13.10 0.97 -8.23
C GLY A 153 13.13 1.71 -9.59
N VAL A 154 11.99 2.00 -10.22
CA VAL A 154 11.93 2.46 -11.64
C VAL A 154 11.91 4.00 -11.84
N THR A 155 11.89 4.83 -10.78
CA THR A 155 11.84 6.31 -10.90
C THR A 155 13.21 6.92 -11.22
N LYS A 156 13.33 7.69 -12.32
CA LYS A 156 14.56 8.40 -12.72
C LYS A 156 14.54 9.86 -12.24
N GLY A 157 15.23 10.17 -11.14
CA GLY A 157 15.51 11.54 -10.69
C GLY A 157 14.33 12.31 -10.06
N LYS A 158 14.63 13.43 -9.40
CA LYS A 158 13.62 14.32 -8.79
C LYS A 158 12.83 15.03 -9.88
N GLN A 159 11.51 14.91 -9.88
CA GLN A 159 10.65 15.62 -10.82
C GLN A 159 9.46 16.24 -10.10
N TRP A 160 9.25 17.54 -10.32
CA TRP A 160 8.03 18.23 -9.93
C TRP A 160 6.94 18.01 -10.99
N ILE A 161 5.81 17.52 -10.54
CA ILE A 161 4.63 17.25 -11.35
C ILE A 161 3.58 18.27 -10.94
N ARG A 162 3.39 19.29 -11.77
CA ARG A 162 2.36 20.30 -11.55
C ARG A 162 1.00 19.72 -11.90
N LEU A 163 0.12 19.59 -10.91
CA LEU A 163 -1.23 19.08 -11.09
C LEU A 163 -2.16 20.17 -11.60
N ASN A 164 -2.08 21.36 -10.98
CA ASN A 164 -2.86 22.54 -11.34
C ASN A 164 -2.15 23.81 -10.86
N LYS A 165 -2.89 24.92 -10.72
CA LYS A 165 -2.32 26.19 -10.24
C LYS A 165 -1.96 26.16 -8.75
N ASP A 166 -2.59 25.28 -7.98
CA ASP A 166 -2.55 25.27 -6.52
C ASP A 166 -1.66 24.15 -5.95
N VAL A 167 -1.37 23.09 -6.70
CA VAL A 167 -0.64 21.92 -6.19
C VAL A 167 0.46 21.42 -7.15
N GLU A 168 1.65 21.19 -6.59
CA GLU A 168 2.79 20.52 -7.21
C GLU A 168 3.19 19.28 -6.40
N LEU A 169 3.36 18.14 -7.07
CA LEU A 169 3.82 16.89 -6.45
C LEU A 169 5.30 16.65 -6.75
N LEU A 170 6.06 16.26 -5.74
CA LEU A 170 7.37 15.67 -5.89
C LEU A 170 7.23 14.15 -5.92
N ASP A 171 7.56 13.53 -7.06
CA ASP A 171 7.60 12.08 -7.18
C ASP A 171 8.84 11.52 -6.47
N THR A 172 8.64 10.50 -5.63
CA THR A 172 9.72 9.81 -4.93
C THR A 172 9.62 8.30 -5.16
N PRO A 173 10.76 7.60 -5.28
CA PRO A 173 10.74 6.15 -5.39
C PRO A 173 10.09 5.51 -4.14
N GLY A 174 9.53 4.31 -4.29
CA GLY A 174 9.04 3.55 -3.13
C GLY A 174 10.17 3.13 -2.21
N ILE A 175 10.04 3.42 -0.92
CA ILE A 175 11.09 3.19 0.08
C ILE A 175 10.51 2.34 1.20
N LEU A 176 11.03 1.11 1.34
CA LEU A 176 10.89 0.30 2.54
C LEU A 176 11.84 0.83 3.63
N TRP A 177 11.68 0.38 4.87
CA TRP A 177 12.59 0.65 5.98
C TRP A 177 13.37 -0.62 6.36
N PRO A 178 14.59 -0.49 6.93
CA PRO A 178 15.61 -1.55 6.83
C PRO A 178 15.40 -2.75 7.74
N LYS A 179 14.58 -2.65 8.79
CA LYS A 179 14.31 -3.75 9.73
C LYS A 179 12.83 -3.81 10.05
N PHE A 180 12.30 -5.02 9.94
CA PHE A 180 11.05 -5.40 10.57
C PHE A 180 11.44 -6.17 11.82
N ASP A 181 11.20 -5.60 13.00
CA ASP A 181 11.37 -6.33 14.25
C ASP A 181 10.21 -7.33 14.45
N ASP A 182 9.05 -7.03 13.84
CA ASP A 182 7.85 -7.86 13.84
C ASP A 182 7.75 -8.69 12.54
N GLN A 183 7.77 -10.03 12.69
CA GLN A 183 7.60 -10.97 11.58
C GLN A 183 6.23 -10.86 10.90
N MET A 184 5.19 -10.46 11.63
CA MET A 184 3.84 -10.29 11.11
C MET A 184 3.77 -9.14 10.09
N VAL A 185 4.51 -8.05 10.33
CA VAL A 185 4.66 -6.95 9.37
C VAL A 185 5.31 -7.46 8.08
N GLY A 186 6.36 -8.25 8.19
CA GLY A 186 7.04 -8.87 7.04
C GLY A 186 6.10 -9.78 6.23
N LEU A 187 5.34 -10.65 6.91
CA LEU A 187 4.35 -11.54 6.31
C LEU A 187 3.28 -10.74 5.55
N ARG A 188 2.71 -9.71 6.17
CA ARG A 188 1.70 -8.82 5.57
C ARG A 188 2.23 -8.12 4.32
N LEU A 189 3.46 -7.58 4.37
CA LEU A 189 4.11 -6.93 3.23
C LEU A 189 4.38 -7.90 2.08
N ALA A 190 4.74 -9.15 2.39
CA ALA A 190 4.86 -10.23 1.42
C ALA A 190 3.51 -10.56 0.77
N LEU A 191 2.44 -10.74 1.56
CA LEU A 191 1.10 -11.05 1.08
C LEU A 191 0.59 -10.02 0.07
N ILE A 192 0.75 -8.72 0.36
CA ILE A 192 0.29 -7.66 -0.54
C ILE A 192 1.18 -7.39 -1.76
N GLY A 193 2.34 -8.06 -1.85
CA GLY A 193 3.28 -7.95 -2.97
C GLY A 193 4.17 -6.71 -2.93
N SER A 194 4.44 -6.16 -1.74
CA SER A 194 5.40 -5.06 -1.56
C SER A 194 6.85 -5.56 -1.43
N ILE A 195 7.02 -6.86 -1.18
CA ILE A 195 8.29 -7.59 -1.27
C ILE A 195 8.28 -8.40 -2.57
N LYS A 196 9.45 -8.56 -3.18
CA LYS A 196 9.63 -9.30 -4.43
C LYS A 196 9.37 -10.80 -4.22
N ASP A 197 8.58 -11.42 -5.08
CA ASP A 197 8.21 -12.83 -4.95
C ASP A 197 9.42 -13.78 -5.12
N GLU A 198 10.46 -13.38 -5.87
CA GLU A 198 11.64 -14.21 -6.13
C GLU A 198 12.49 -14.52 -4.88
N ILE A 199 12.24 -13.82 -3.78
CA ILE A 199 12.95 -14.01 -2.50
C ILE A 199 12.03 -14.60 -1.42
N LEU A 200 10.82 -15.03 -1.78
CA LEU A 200 9.80 -15.52 -0.86
C LEU A 200 9.48 -16.99 -1.12
N ASN A 201 9.14 -17.72 -0.05
CA ASN A 201 8.50 -19.04 -0.19
C ASN A 201 6.99 -18.81 -0.40
N ILE A 202 6.55 -18.80 -1.65
CA ILE A 202 5.14 -18.56 -2.02
C ILE A 202 4.23 -19.68 -1.49
N ASP A 203 4.74 -20.89 -1.37
CA ASP A 203 3.98 -22.05 -0.90
C ASP A 203 3.62 -21.84 0.58
N GLU A 204 4.60 -21.56 1.44
CA GLU A 204 4.35 -21.19 2.85
C GLU A 204 3.46 -19.94 2.97
N LEU A 205 3.73 -18.90 2.18
CA LEU A 205 2.95 -17.66 2.20
C LEU A 205 1.47 -17.90 1.88
N SER A 206 1.17 -18.82 0.96
CA SER A 206 -0.20 -19.20 0.60
C SER A 206 -0.91 -19.94 1.73
N LEU A 207 -0.20 -20.78 2.48
CA LEU A 207 -0.76 -21.51 3.63
C LEU A 207 -1.11 -20.56 4.77
N GLU A 208 -0.24 -19.58 5.05
CA GLU A 208 -0.52 -18.50 6.02
C GLU A 208 -1.77 -17.70 5.63
N LEU A 209 -1.91 -17.37 4.34
CA LEU A 209 -3.10 -16.69 3.83
C LEU A 209 -4.36 -17.56 3.98
N ILE A 210 -4.29 -18.84 3.62
CA ILE A 210 -5.43 -19.77 3.76
C ILE A 210 -5.85 -19.88 5.22
N SER A 211 -4.90 -20.02 6.15
CA SER A 211 -5.19 -20.05 7.58
C SER A 211 -5.90 -18.77 8.04
N TYR A 212 -5.37 -17.62 7.64
CA TYR A 212 -5.97 -16.33 7.97
C TYR A 212 -7.40 -16.19 7.43
N LEU A 213 -7.66 -16.61 6.19
CA LEU A 213 -8.97 -16.55 5.56
C LEU A 213 -9.98 -17.48 6.24
N LYS A 214 -9.57 -18.70 6.59
CA LYS A 214 -10.41 -19.66 7.31
C LYS A 214 -10.89 -19.09 8.65
N GLU A 215 -10.01 -18.40 9.37
CA GLU A 215 -10.31 -17.83 10.69
C GLU A 215 -11.14 -16.54 10.61
N ASN A 216 -10.85 -15.67 9.64
CA ASN A 216 -11.35 -14.28 9.64
C ASN A 216 -12.38 -13.98 8.54
N TYR A 217 -12.45 -14.82 7.51
CA TYR A 217 -13.26 -14.63 6.31
C TYR A 217 -13.86 -15.98 5.83
N ALA A 218 -14.35 -16.80 6.76
CA ALA A 218 -14.88 -18.13 6.48
C ALA A 218 -15.92 -18.12 5.34
N GLY A 219 -15.84 -19.12 4.47
CA GLY A 219 -16.64 -19.27 3.27
C GLY A 219 -16.06 -18.59 2.02
N THR A 220 -15.00 -17.79 2.15
CA THR A 220 -14.36 -17.12 1.00
C THR A 220 -13.71 -18.11 0.03
N LEU A 221 -13.00 -19.10 0.55
CA LEU A 221 -12.33 -20.12 -0.26
C LEU A 221 -13.37 -21.09 -0.85
N THR A 222 -14.41 -21.44 -0.09
CA THR A 222 -15.55 -22.23 -0.59
C THR A 222 -16.24 -21.52 -1.74
N ALA A 223 -16.58 -20.24 -1.58
CA ALA A 223 -17.24 -19.45 -2.62
C ALA A 223 -16.37 -19.28 -3.88
N ARG A 224 -15.04 -19.13 -3.70
CA ARG A 224 -14.13 -18.96 -4.83
C ARG A 224 -13.81 -20.27 -5.53
N TYR A 225 -13.52 -21.34 -4.79
CA TYR A 225 -12.88 -22.55 -5.31
C TYR A 225 -13.76 -23.80 -5.25
N GLU A 226 -14.96 -23.70 -4.66
CA GLU A 226 -15.86 -24.84 -4.45
C GLU A 226 -15.19 -25.96 -3.62
N VAL A 227 -14.46 -25.56 -2.58
CA VAL A 227 -13.75 -26.44 -1.64
C VAL A 227 -14.33 -26.36 -0.23
N GLU A 228 -14.11 -27.39 0.56
CA GLU A 228 -14.47 -27.43 1.98
C GLU A 228 -13.41 -26.72 2.84
N GLU A 229 -13.83 -25.84 3.75
CA GLU A 229 -12.95 -25.09 4.65
C GLU A 229 -12.86 -25.68 6.07
N ASN A 230 -13.75 -26.62 6.42
CA ASN A 230 -13.84 -27.29 7.72
C ASN A 230 -12.82 -28.43 7.90
N VAL A 231 -11.69 -28.36 7.21
CA VAL A 231 -10.56 -29.28 7.37
C VAL A 231 -9.56 -28.72 8.37
N GLU A 232 -8.77 -29.58 9.03
CA GLU A 232 -7.87 -29.13 10.10
C GLU A 232 -6.71 -28.29 9.54
N ARG A 233 -6.01 -28.81 8.51
CA ARG A 233 -4.75 -28.21 8.02
C ARG A 233 -4.96 -27.38 6.75
N PRO A 234 -4.39 -26.17 6.65
CA PRO A 234 -4.45 -25.34 5.44
C PRO A 234 -3.98 -26.02 4.15
N VAL A 235 -3.03 -26.96 4.25
CA VAL A 235 -2.51 -27.71 3.11
C VAL A 235 -3.58 -28.56 2.41
N GLU A 236 -4.55 -29.08 3.17
CA GLU A 236 -5.66 -29.89 2.62
C GLU A 236 -6.59 -29.02 1.77
N ILE A 237 -6.79 -27.76 2.16
CA ILE A 237 -7.52 -26.78 1.35
C ILE A 237 -6.74 -26.46 0.09
N LEU A 238 -5.42 -26.24 0.19
CA LEU A 238 -4.57 -25.97 -0.97
C LEU A 238 -4.58 -27.13 -1.98
N GLU A 239 -4.54 -28.38 -1.48
CA GLU A 239 -4.66 -29.59 -2.29
C GLU A 239 -6.02 -29.65 -3.03
N ALA A 240 -7.11 -29.41 -2.32
CA ALA A 240 -8.45 -29.36 -2.91
C ALA A 240 -8.57 -28.25 -3.97
N ILE A 241 -8.00 -27.08 -3.71
CA ILE A 241 -7.93 -25.97 -4.69
C ILE A 241 -7.15 -26.42 -5.93
N ALA A 242 -6.01 -27.09 -5.74
CA ALA A 242 -5.18 -27.55 -6.84
C ALA A 242 -5.92 -28.55 -7.74
N GLN A 243 -6.65 -29.50 -7.15
CA GLN A 243 -7.49 -30.44 -7.89
C GLN A 243 -8.62 -29.73 -8.64
N LYS A 244 -9.37 -28.85 -7.98
CA LYS A 244 -10.49 -28.10 -8.57
C LYS A 244 -10.06 -27.17 -9.70
N ARG A 245 -8.84 -26.64 -9.63
CA ARG A 245 -8.31 -25.66 -10.60
C ARG A 245 -7.38 -26.27 -11.65
N GLY A 246 -7.20 -27.59 -11.65
CA GLY A 246 -6.33 -28.27 -12.61
C GLY A 246 -4.86 -27.84 -12.49
N CYS A 247 -4.43 -27.54 -11.27
CA CYS A 247 -3.02 -27.32 -10.94
C CYS A 247 -2.35 -28.69 -10.82
N VAL A 248 -2.01 -29.28 -11.97
CA VAL A 248 -1.36 -30.59 -12.06
C VAL A 248 -0.09 -30.51 -12.90
N GLN A 249 0.89 -31.33 -12.56
CA GLN A 249 2.14 -31.55 -13.28
C GLN A 249 2.04 -32.74 -14.25
N ARG A 250 3.11 -33.03 -14.97
CA ARG A 250 3.19 -34.23 -15.82
C ARG A 250 3.05 -35.47 -14.95
N GLY A 251 2.20 -36.42 -15.37
CA GLY A 251 1.91 -37.62 -14.58
C GLY A 251 0.66 -37.50 -13.69
N ASN A 252 -0.11 -36.41 -13.80
CA ASN A 252 -1.33 -36.17 -13.02
C ASN A 252 -1.08 -35.98 -11.50
N GLU A 253 0.15 -35.58 -11.14
CA GLU A 253 0.51 -35.19 -9.77
C GLU A 253 0.10 -33.74 -9.50
N ILE A 254 -0.20 -33.43 -8.24
CA ILE A 254 -0.66 -32.11 -7.83
C ILE A 254 0.48 -31.09 -7.86
N ASP A 255 0.24 -29.95 -8.49
CA ASP A 255 1.15 -28.82 -8.56
C ASP A 255 0.84 -27.79 -7.47
N TYR A 256 1.38 -28.03 -6.27
CA TYR A 256 1.16 -27.17 -5.10
C TYR A 256 1.64 -25.73 -5.33
N SER A 257 2.81 -25.54 -5.95
CA SER A 257 3.35 -24.20 -6.17
C SER A 257 2.50 -23.38 -7.14
N LYS A 258 1.92 -24.03 -8.17
CA LYS A 258 0.96 -23.38 -9.07
C LYS A 258 -0.33 -23.00 -8.36
N ALA A 259 -0.84 -23.86 -7.46
CA ALA A 259 -2.01 -23.56 -6.65
C ALA A 259 -1.74 -22.43 -5.64
N ALA A 260 -0.58 -22.43 -4.99
CA ALA A 260 -0.14 -21.39 -4.06
C ALA A 260 -0.06 -20.02 -4.75
N ALA A 261 0.59 -19.97 -5.91
CA ALA A 261 0.68 -18.76 -6.73
C ALA A 261 -0.71 -18.27 -7.18
N LEU A 262 -1.62 -19.18 -7.54
CA LEU A 262 -3.00 -18.85 -7.90
C LEU A 262 -3.74 -18.18 -6.74
N VAL A 263 -3.65 -18.74 -5.53
CA VAL A 263 -4.32 -18.21 -4.32
C VAL A 263 -3.78 -16.82 -3.99
N ILE A 264 -2.46 -16.63 -4.04
CA ILE A 264 -1.83 -15.32 -3.80
C ILE A 264 -2.25 -14.29 -4.86
N ASP A 265 -2.31 -14.66 -6.14
CA ASP A 265 -2.77 -13.74 -7.20
C ASP A 265 -4.27 -13.41 -7.06
N ASP A 266 -5.11 -14.39 -6.75
CA ASP A 266 -6.54 -14.19 -6.47
C ASP A 266 -6.75 -13.22 -5.30
N PHE A 267 -5.97 -13.33 -4.22
CA PHE A 267 -5.98 -12.35 -3.12
C PHE A 267 -5.52 -10.96 -3.59
N ARG A 268 -4.36 -10.88 -4.26
CA ARG A 268 -3.75 -9.60 -4.65
C ARG A 268 -4.61 -8.83 -5.66
N SER A 269 -5.39 -9.54 -6.48
CA SER A 269 -6.31 -8.97 -7.47
C SER A 269 -7.74 -8.74 -6.95
N GLY A 270 -8.05 -9.14 -5.71
CA GLY A 270 -9.37 -8.99 -5.10
C GLY A 270 -10.40 -10.03 -5.55
N ARG A 271 -9.99 -11.11 -6.23
CA ARG A 271 -10.90 -12.21 -6.63
C ARG A 271 -11.35 -13.07 -5.45
N LEU A 272 -10.65 -12.99 -4.31
CA LEU A 272 -11.12 -13.50 -3.01
C LEU A 272 -12.04 -12.52 -2.26
N GLY A 273 -12.45 -11.43 -2.90
CA GLY A 273 -13.23 -10.37 -2.26
C GLY A 273 -12.35 -9.35 -1.54
N ARG A 274 -13.00 -8.59 -0.65
CA ARG A 274 -12.39 -7.46 0.06
C ARG A 274 -11.83 -7.91 1.40
N ILE A 275 -10.50 -7.98 1.50
CA ILE A 275 -9.80 -8.58 2.64
C ILE A 275 -8.77 -7.59 3.19
N THR A 276 -8.91 -7.25 4.46
CA THR A 276 -7.90 -6.55 5.27
C THR A 276 -7.23 -7.54 6.22
N LEU A 277 -5.90 -7.51 6.31
CA LEU A 277 -5.06 -8.45 7.08
C LEU A 277 -4.70 -7.94 8.48
N GLU A 278 -5.16 -6.74 8.87
CA GLU A 278 -4.93 -6.17 10.18
C GLU A 278 -6.05 -5.22 10.61
N LEU A 279 -6.15 -5.03 11.91
CA LEU A 279 -7.12 -4.17 12.58
C LEU A 279 -6.37 -3.16 13.46
N PRO A 280 -6.92 -1.95 13.65
CA PRO A 280 -6.38 -1.05 14.66
C PRO A 280 -6.50 -1.72 16.04
N GLU A 281 -5.51 -1.54 16.89
CA GLU A 281 -5.62 -1.94 18.30
C GLU A 281 -6.84 -1.27 18.92
N ALA A 282 -7.59 -2.00 19.73
CA ALA A 282 -8.66 -1.42 20.52
C ALA A 282 -8.01 -0.46 21.52
N ASN A 283 -8.36 0.83 21.44
CA ASN A 283 -8.01 1.81 22.47
C ASN A 283 -8.66 1.47 23.81
#